data_AF-A0A3B8ZQ63-F1
#
_entry.id   AF-A0A3B8ZQ63-F1
#
_cell.length_a   1.000
_cell.length_b   1.000
_cell.length_c   1.000
_cell.angle_alpha   90.00
_cell.angle_beta   90.00
_cell.angle_gamma   90.00
#
_symmetry.space_group_name_H-M   'P 1'
#
loop_
_entity.id
_entity.type
_entity.pdbx_description
1 polymer ?
#
loop_
_entity_poly.entity_id
_entity_poly.type
_entity_poly.pdbx_seq_one_letter_code
_entity_poly.pdbx_strand_id
1 'polypeptide(L)'
;MKREDGTWIPGVLAEPSIRPDTKVTSRSSETTNVTCLLLEEGLSACLNPEGEILRRALVGQIVLAVEIRGIGQTAPSGKHWYNERFGINGGNAMIAYLLGKSLVGLRSEDCLVVARWLAQQTGSQTINMVASGEAAIPALHVAALEPGLINKLELRRCLESWSELTHTPLSVNQVAGLVHAALPVYDLPDLAALLGDRLTMKEPLDGRGRPKLSESGTVLGD
;
A
#
# COMPACT_ATOMS: atom_id res chain seq x y z
N MET A 1 9.54 -8.38 10.44
CA MET A 1 9.20 -7.73 11.74
C MET A 1 8.18 -8.57 12.51
N LYS A 2 8.22 -8.59 13.85
CA LYS A 2 7.34 -9.43 14.70
C LYS A 2 6.07 -8.67 15.10
N ARG A 3 4.90 -9.28 14.86
CA ARG A 3 3.58 -8.88 15.41
C ARG A 3 3.24 -9.75 16.64
N GLU A 4 2.25 -9.36 17.43
CA GLU A 4 1.63 -10.24 18.44
C GLU A 4 1.34 -11.65 17.86
N ASP A 5 1.52 -12.68 18.68
CA ASP A 5 1.27 -14.11 18.40
C ASP A 5 2.02 -14.71 17.18
N GLY A 6 3.27 -14.32 16.96
CA GLY A 6 4.20 -15.07 16.11
C GLY A 6 4.01 -14.90 14.60
N THR A 7 3.23 -13.92 14.17
CA THR A 7 3.11 -13.55 12.74
C THR A 7 4.28 -12.65 12.32
N TRP A 8 4.88 -12.95 11.17
CA TRP A 8 6.02 -12.21 10.61
C TRP A 8 5.65 -11.51 9.31
N ILE A 9 6.05 -10.25 9.17
CA ILE A 9 5.98 -9.49 7.90
C ILE A 9 7.38 -9.52 7.26
N PRO A 10 7.54 -10.18 6.08
CA PRO A 10 8.80 -10.19 5.34
C PRO A 10 9.05 -8.85 4.63
N GLY A 11 10.31 -8.48 4.51
CA GLY A 11 10.72 -7.25 3.84
C GLY A 11 12.23 -7.12 3.66
N VAL A 12 12.64 -6.20 2.80
CA VAL A 12 14.03 -5.84 2.53
C VAL A 12 14.22 -4.34 2.71
N LEU A 13 15.17 -3.97 3.56
CA LEU A 13 15.61 -2.60 3.79
C LEU A 13 16.88 -2.33 2.98
N ALA A 14 16.83 -1.34 2.10
CA ALA A 14 17.97 -0.81 1.38
C ALA A 14 18.39 0.53 1.99
N GLU A 15 19.65 0.61 2.41
CA GLU A 15 20.28 1.81 2.96
C GLU A 15 21.43 2.23 2.05
N PRO A 16 21.51 3.49 1.60
CA PRO A 16 22.61 3.97 0.78
C PRO A 16 23.91 3.99 1.60
N SER A 17 24.95 3.34 1.06
CA SER A 17 26.26 3.15 1.72
C SER A 17 27.02 4.46 1.98
N ILE A 18 26.71 5.51 1.22
CA ILE A 18 27.28 6.85 1.38
C ILE A 18 26.16 7.73 1.94
N ARG A 19 26.19 8.00 3.24
CA ARG A 19 25.52 9.21 3.76
C ARG A 19 26.24 10.39 3.10
N PRO A 20 25.54 11.35 2.48
CA PRO A 20 26.19 12.55 1.95
C PRO A 20 27.06 13.18 3.06
N ASP A 21 28.37 13.05 2.83
CA ASP A 21 29.54 13.59 3.52
C ASP A 21 29.48 13.91 5.03
N THR A 22 30.12 13.07 5.84
CA THR A 22 30.49 13.36 7.24
C THR A 22 31.67 14.34 7.41
N LYS A 23 32.00 15.16 6.40
CA LYS A 23 32.99 16.25 6.55
C LYS A 23 32.64 17.55 5.81
N VAL A 24 31.55 18.22 6.17
CA VAL A 24 31.46 19.69 6.00
C VAL A 24 30.70 20.33 7.16
N THR A 25 31.36 21.28 7.82
CA THR A 25 30.82 22.24 8.78
C THR A 25 29.64 23.04 8.18
N SER A 26 28.60 23.26 8.99
CA SER A 26 27.31 23.91 8.70
C SER A 26 26.19 22.97 8.23
N ARG A 27 25.26 22.71 9.17
CA ARG A 27 24.05 21.91 8.99
C ARG A 27 23.09 22.63 8.04
N SER A 28 22.92 22.10 6.83
CA SER A 28 21.59 21.97 6.23
C SER A 28 21.26 20.48 6.25
N SER A 29 20.35 20.09 7.14
CA SER A 29 19.82 18.73 7.23
C SER A 29 19.07 18.39 5.94
N GLU A 30 19.73 17.81 4.96
CA GLU A 30 19.03 17.22 3.83
C GLU A 30 18.34 15.97 4.36
N THR A 31 17.05 16.08 4.64
CA THR A 31 16.21 15.01 5.18
C THR A 31 16.28 13.82 4.24
N THR A 32 16.97 12.76 4.66
CA THR A 32 16.98 11.49 3.93
C THR A 32 15.54 11.00 3.80
N ASN A 33 15.02 10.96 2.57
CA ASN A 33 13.67 10.51 2.33
C ASN A 33 13.57 9.01 2.65
N VAL A 34 12.69 8.67 3.59
CA VAL A 34 12.42 7.29 4.00
C VAL A 34 11.13 6.85 3.33
N THR A 35 11.17 5.77 2.54
CA THR A 35 10.02 5.29 1.76
C THR A 35 9.72 3.83 2.04
N CYS A 36 8.46 3.51 2.29
CA CYS A 36 7.95 2.14 2.36
C CYS A 36 7.25 1.75 1.05
N LEU A 37 7.56 0.58 0.50
CA LEU A 37 6.95 0.01 -0.71
C LEU A 37 6.12 -1.22 -0.35
N LEU A 38 4.85 -1.21 -0.74
CA LEU A 38 3.83 -2.25 -0.54
C LEU A 38 3.25 -2.63 -1.91
N LEU A 39 4.04 -3.34 -2.72
CA LEU A 39 3.72 -3.56 -4.14
C LEU A 39 3.05 -4.93 -4.36
N GLU A 40 1.97 -4.95 -5.15
CA GLU A 40 1.22 -6.15 -5.58
C GLU A 40 2.12 -7.16 -6.30
N GLU A 41 3.10 -6.67 -7.05
CA GLU A 41 4.07 -7.48 -7.79
C GLU A 41 5.05 -8.24 -6.87
N GLY A 42 5.08 -7.88 -5.59
CA GLY A 42 5.89 -8.52 -4.55
C GLY A 42 7.36 -8.10 -4.54
N LEU A 43 8.11 -8.70 -3.61
CA LEU A 43 9.52 -8.39 -3.37
C LEU A 43 10.42 -8.79 -4.54
N SER A 44 10.11 -9.87 -5.25
CA SER A 44 10.89 -10.31 -6.42
C SER A 44 10.93 -9.25 -7.52
N ALA A 45 9.81 -8.55 -7.75
CA ALA A 45 9.72 -7.43 -8.69
C ALA A 45 10.47 -6.18 -8.19
N CYS A 46 10.67 -6.04 -6.89
CA CYS A 46 11.45 -4.94 -6.33
C CYS A 46 12.97 -5.18 -6.38
N LEU A 47 13.42 -6.43 -6.26
CA LEU A 47 14.83 -6.78 -6.01
C LEU A 47 15.67 -7.02 -7.27
N ASN A 48 15.13 -6.74 -8.47
CA ASN A 48 15.90 -6.84 -9.71
C ASN A 48 16.73 -5.56 -9.97
N PRO A 49 17.73 -5.59 -10.88
CA PRO A 49 18.59 -4.44 -11.17
C PRO A 49 17.88 -3.18 -11.68
N GLU A 50 16.64 -3.29 -12.15
CA GLU A 50 15.81 -2.16 -12.57
C GLU A 50 14.67 -1.87 -11.57
N GLY A 51 14.66 -2.57 -10.44
CA GLY A 51 13.61 -2.50 -9.45
C GLY A 51 13.60 -1.18 -8.68
N GLU A 52 12.41 -0.81 -8.21
CA GLU A 52 12.19 0.48 -7.56
C GLU A 52 13.02 0.66 -6.28
N ILE A 53 13.33 -0.43 -5.56
CA ILE A 53 14.18 -0.37 -4.36
C ILE A 53 15.58 0.16 -4.72
N LEU A 54 16.16 -0.33 -5.82
CA LEU A 54 17.51 0.07 -6.24
C LEU A 54 17.49 1.48 -6.83
N ARG A 55 16.50 1.80 -7.68
CA ARG A 55 16.36 3.15 -8.26
C ARG A 55 16.29 4.23 -7.19
N ARG A 56 15.50 4.00 -6.13
CA ARG A 56 15.35 4.95 -5.00
C ARG A 56 16.60 4.99 -4.11
N ALA A 57 17.22 3.84 -3.83
CA ALA A 57 18.45 3.80 -3.05
C ALA A 57 19.63 4.51 -3.74
N LEU A 58 19.75 4.39 -5.07
CA LEU A 58 20.79 5.05 -5.87
C LEU A 58 20.70 6.59 -5.84
N VAL A 59 19.52 7.15 -5.58
CA VAL A 59 19.33 8.59 -5.39
C VAL A 59 19.29 9.01 -3.91
N GLY A 60 19.80 8.16 -3.02
CA GLY A 60 20.01 8.48 -1.60
C GLY A 60 18.80 8.30 -0.69
N GLN A 61 17.73 7.62 -1.11
CA GLN A 61 16.60 7.30 -0.22
C GLN A 61 16.89 6.05 0.62
N ILE A 62 16.34 6.01 1.84
CA ILE A 62 16.20 4.75 2.59
C ILE A 62 14.88 4.12 2.16
N VAL A 63 14.92 2.86 1.75
CA VAL A 63 13.77 2.20 1.12
C VAL A 63 13.51 0.85 1.76
N LEU A 64 12.31 0.66 2.28
CA LEU A 64 11.84 -0.60 2.80
C LEU A 64 10.77 -1.16 1.88
N ALA A 65 11.03 -2.28 1.22
CA ALA A 65 9.99 -3.05 0.54
C ALA A 65 9.46 -4.14 1.47
N VAL A 66 8.14 -4.31 1.56
CA VAL A 66 7.47 -5.31 2.41
C VAL A 66 6.33 -6.00 1.68
N GLU A 67 6.04 -7.23 2.10
CA GLU A 67 4.85 -7.99 1.68
C GLU A 67 3.94 -8.18 2.90
N ILE A 68 2.80 -7.49 2.90
CA ILE A 68 1.75 -7.66 3.93
C ILE A 68 0.95 -8.94 3.70
N ARG A 69 0.15 -9.35 4.68
CA ARG A 69 -0.55 -10.64 4.64
C ARG A 69 -1.35 -10.87 3.35
N GLY A 70 -1.26 -12.06 2.78
CA GLY A 70 -1.96 -12.44 1.55
C GLY A 70 -1.35 -11.84 0.27
N ILE A 71 -0.21 -11.16 0.36
CA ILE A 71 0.53 -10.64 -0.81
C ILE A 71 1.92 -11.30 -0.85
N GLY A 72 2.41 -11.55 -2.06
CA GLY A 72 3.74 -12.11 -2.30
C GLY A 72 3.95 -13.48 -1.63
N GLN A 73 4.95 -13.59 -0.76
CA GLN A 73 5.29 -14.85 -0.06
C GLN A 73 4.15 -15.45 0.77
N THR A 74 3.19 -14.62 1.20
CA THR A 74 2.04 -15.08 1.99
C THR A 74 0.76 -15.19 1.17
N ALA A 75 0.84 -15.04 -0.16
CA ALA A 75 -0.30 -15.20 -1.05
C ALA A 75 -0.88 -16.62 -0.96
N PRO A 76 -2.21 -16.79 -0.99
CA PRO A 76 -2.83 -18.11 -1.01
C PRO A 76 -2.32 -18.94 -2.19
N SER A 77 -1.87 -20.15 -1.92
CA SER A 77 -1.49 -21.11 -2.97
C SER A 77 -2.65 -22.04 -3.36
N GLY A 78 -2.59 -22.58 -4.57
CA GLY A 78 -3.55 -23.58 -5.06
C GLY A 78 -4.67 -22.98 -5.90
N LYS A 79 -5.43 -23.86 -6.56
CA LYS A 79 -6.59 -23.46 -7.37
C LYS A 79 -7.82 -23.40 -6.49
N HIS A 80 -8.44 -22.23 -6.43
CA HIS A 80 -9.74 -22.06 -5.81
C HIS A 80 -10.76 -21.68 -6.88
N TRP A 81 -11.93 -22.32 -6.83
CA TRP A 81 -13.02 -22.12 -7.80
C TRP A 81 -13.56 -20.68 -7.82
N TYR A 82 -13.27 -19.88 -6.79
CA TYR A 82 -13.71 -18.50 -6.68
C TYR A 82 -12.70 -17.46 -7.23
N ASN A 83 -11.47 -17.85 -7.57
CA ASN A 83 -10.38 -16.92 -7.87
C ASN A 83 -10.71 -15.97 -9.03
N GLU A 84 -11.31 -16.50 -10.10
CA GLU A 84 -11.69 -15.72 -11.29
C GLU A 84 -12.62 -14.55 -10.95
N ARG A 85 -13.40 -14.69 -9.87
CA ARG A 85 -14.41 -13.70 -9.48
C ARG A 85 -13.99 -12.86 -8.29
N PHE A 86 -13.57 -13.50 -7.21
CA PHE A 86 -13.31 -12.86 -5.92
C PHE A 86 -11.84 -12.59 -5.65
N GLY A 87 -10.95 -12.98 -6.58
CA GLY A 87 -9.52 -12.85 -6.40
C GLY A 87 -8.90 -13.99 -5.62
N ILE A 88 -7.57 -14.06 -5.67
CA ILE A 88 -6.78 -15.05 -4.93
C ILE A 88 -6.95 -14.92 -3.41
N ASN A 89 -7.22 -13.70 -2.92
CA ASN A 89 -7.47 -13.41 -1.51
C ASN A 89 -8.95 -13.47 -1.11
N GLY A 90 -9.86 -13.89 -2.00
CA GLY A 90 -11.28 -14.02 -1.68
C GLY A 90 -11.54 -14.89 -0.46
N GLY A 91 -10.84 -16.03 -0.33
CA GLY A 91 -10.94 -16.90 0.85
C GLY A 91 -10.46 -16.24 2.14
N ASN A 92 -9.32 -15.53 2.11
CA ASN A 92 -8.80 -14.79 3.26
C ASN A 92 -9.78 -13.70 3.71
N ALA A 93 -10.41 -13.01 2.75
CA ALA A 93 -11.42 -12.00 3.02
C ALA A 93 -12.67 -12.60 3.69
N MET A 94 -13.15 -13.75 3.22
CA MET A 94 -14.29 -14.44 3.83
C MET A 94 -13.98 -14.95 5.25
N ILE A 95 -12.78 -15.47 5.49
CA ILE A 95 -12.37 -15.88 6.85
C ILE A 95 -12.33 -14.67 7.78
N ALA A 96 -11.75 -13.55 7.34
CA ALA A 96 -11.74 -12.32 8.13
C ALA A 96 -13.17 -11.87 8.47
N TYR A 97 -14.07 -11.88 7.49
CA TYR A 97 -15.48 -11.54 7.67
C TYR A 97 -16.16 -12.41 8.72
N LEU A 98 -16.01 -13.73 8.64
CA LEU A 98 -16.60 -14.69 9.59
C LEU A 98 -16.08 -14.49 11.03
N LEU A 99 -14.90 -13.90 11.18
CA LEU A 99 -14.30 -13.54 12.47
C LEU A 99 -14.70 -12.13 12.94
N GLY A 100 -15.65 -11.46 12.25
CA GLY A 100 -16.06 -10.09 12.57
C GLY A 100 -14.99 -9.04 12.24
N LYS A 101 -14.07 -9.36 11.33
CA LYS A 101 -12.97 -8.48 10.89
C LYS A 101 -13.08 -8.21 9.39
N SER A 102 -12.26 -7.30 8.87
CA SER A 102 -12.03 -7.13 7.42
C SER A 102 -10.58 -7.43 7.09
N LEU A 103 -10.31 -7.96 5.90
CA LEU A 103 -8.93 -8.15 5.44
C LEU A 103 -8.21 -6.80 5.28
N VAL A 104 -8.95 -5.75 4.88
CA VAL A 104 -8.46 -4.37 4.86
C VAL A 104 -8.00 -3.92 6.25
N GLY A 105 -8.79 -4.14 7.31
CA GLY A 105 -8.40 -3.76 8.67
C GLY A 105 -7.15 -4.50 9.15
N LEU A 106 -7.09 -5.81 8.91
CA LEU A 106 -5.93 -6.63 9.23
C LEU A 106 -4.66 -6.19 8.48
N ARG A 107 -4.78 -5.85 7.19
CA ARG A 107 -3.68 -5.33 6.37
C ARG A 107 -3.29 -3.90 6.75
N SER A 108 -4.24 -3.07 7.17
CA SER A 108 -3.96 -1.71 7.64
C SER A 108 -3.10 -1.74 8.91
N GLU A 109 -3.36 -2.70 9.79
CA GLU A 109 -2.50 -2.94 10.95
C GLU A 109 -1.09 -3.37 10.54
N ASP A 110 -0.96 -4.27 9.54
CA ASP A 110 0.35 -4.65 9.01
C ASP A 110 1.11 -3.41 8.48
N CYS A 111 0.44 -2.57 7.68
CA CYS A 111 1.00 -1.32 7.15
C CYS A 111 1.42 -0.36 8.28
N LEU A 112 0.61 -0.21 9.33
CA LEU A 112 0.89 0.66 10.46
C LEU A 112 2.11 0.18 11.26
N VAL A 113 2.18 -1.12 11.54
CA VAL A 113 3.32 -1.72 12.25
C VAL A 113 4.60 -1.53 11.44
N VAL A 114 4.57 -1.76 10.12
CA VAL A 114 5.68 -1.48 9.20
C VAL A 114 6.10 -0.02 9.23
N ALA A 115 5.15 0.91 9.12
CA ALA A 115 5.45 2.34 9.12
C ALA A 115 6.11 2.81 10.40
N ARG A 116 5.58 2.40 11.56
CA ARG A 116 6.13 2.75 12.88
C ARG A 116 7.52 2.17 13.09
N TRP A 117 7.73 0.92 12.71
CA TRP A 117 9.05 0.29 12.79
C TRP A 117 10.06 1.00 11.90
N LEU A 118 9.70 1.35 10.66
CA LEU A 118 10.61 2.03 9.74
C LEU A 118 10.97 3.43 10.24
N ALA A 119 10.00 4.19 10.73
CA ALA A 119 10.23 5.49 11.36
C ALA A 119 11.20 5.35 12.56
N GLN A 120 10.96 4.37 13.44
CA GLN A 120 11.84 4.09 14.58
C GLN A 120 13.26 3.69 14.15
N GLN A 121 13.38 2.78 13.17
CA GLN A 121 14.66 2.25 12.69
C GLN A 121 15.53 3.34 12.04
N THR A 122 14.89 4.30 11.36
CA THR A 122 15.58 5.39 10.67
C THR A 122 15.73 6.66 11.50
N GLY A 123 15.04 6.74 12.65
CA GLY A 123 14.91 7.98 13.43
C GLY A 123 14.10 9.07 12.74
N SER A 124 13.39 8.75 11.65
CA SER A 124 12.53 9.69 10.94
C SER A 124 11.21 9.90 11.67
N GLN A 125 10.74 11.15 11.73
CA GLN A 125 9.42 11.46 12.28
C GLN A 125 8.29 11.00 11.35
N THR A 126 8.53 11.04 10.05
CA THR A 126 7.56 10.69 9.01
C THR A 126 8.18 9.82 7.92
N ILE A 127 7.37 9.03 7.23
CA ILE A 127 7.79 8.26 6.06
C ILE A 127 6.89 8.55 4.86
N ASN A 128 7.40 8.31 3.65
CA ASN A 128 6.58 8.18 2.45
C ASN A 128 6.15 6.73 2.28
N MET A 129 5.02 6.51 1.60
CA MET A 129 4.50 5.16 1.32
C MET A 129 4.06 5.07 -0.13
N VAL A 130 4.38 3.95 -0.78
CA VAL A 130 3.90 3.58 -2.11
C VAL A 130 3.18 2.25 -1.97
N ALA A 131 1.93 2.17 -2.40
CA ALA A 131 1.16 0.94 -2.35
C ALA A 131 0.45 0.68 -3.69
N SER A 132 0.41 -0.58 -4.13
CA SER A 132 -0.28 -0.98 -5.36
C SER A 132 -1.28 -2.12 -5.15
N GLY A 133 -2.28 -2.17 -6.03
CA GLY A 133 -3.30 -3.23 -6.04
C GLY A 133 -4.01 -3.39 -4.70
N GLU A 134 -4.12 -4.63 -4.21
CA GLU A 134 -4.83 -4.91 -2.95
C GLU A 134 -4.19 -4.30 -1.67
N ALA A 135 -2.96 -3.79 -1.74
CA ALA A 135 -2.32 -3.08 -0.63
C ALA A 135 -2.71 -1.58 -0.56
N ALA A 136 -3.27 -1.04 -1.64
CA ALA A 136 -3.56 0.38 -1.78
C ALA A 136 -4.62 0.88 -0.79
N ILE A 137 -5.76 0.18 -0.68
CA ILE A 137 -6.84 0.55 0.25
C ILE A 137 -6.37 0.49 1.72
N PRO A 138 -5.67 -0.57 2.18
CA PRO A 138 -5.07 -0.57 3.53
C PRO A 138 -4.11 0.60 3.78
N ALA A 139 -3.24 0.93 2.82
CA ALA A 139 -2.31 2.05 2.95
C ALA A 139 -3.05 3.40 3.04
N LEU A 140 -4.13 3.57 2.29
CA LEU A 140 -5.00 4.76 2.37
C LEU A 140 -5.59 4.94 3.78
N HIS A 141 -6.08 3.85 4.40
CA HIS A 141 -6.60 3.90 5.76
C HIS A 141 -5.53 4.35 6.77
N VAL A 142 -4.32 3.79 6.68
CA VAL A 142 -3.21 4.17 7.57
C VAL A 142 -2.83 5.64 7.39
N ALA A 143 -2.72 6.11 6.15
CA ALA A 143 -2.32 7.49 5.88
C ALA A 143 -3.39 8.54 6.29
N ALA A 144 -4.67 8.15 6.24
CA ALA A 144 -5.77 8.97 6.73
C ALA A 144 -5.81 9.02 8.27
N LEU A 145 -5.56 7.90 8.95
CA LEU A 145 -5.60 7.80 10.41
C LEU A 145 -4.33 8.31 11.11
N GLU A 146 -3.19 8.28 10.43
CA GLU A 146 -1.89 8.66 11.00
C GLU A 146 -1.20 9.76 10.17
N PRO A 147 -1.82 10.96 10.06
CA PRO A 147 -1.29 12.05 9.24
C PRO A 147 0.07 12.58 9.72
N GLY A 148 0.39 12.37 11.01
CA GLY A 148 1.70 12.72 11.58
C GLY A 148 2.80 11.68 11.31
N LEU A 149 2.48 10.50 10.80
CA LEU A 149 3.44 9.44 10.48
C LEU A 149 3.66 9.30 8.97
N ILE A 150 2.61 9.44 8.17
CA ILE A 150 2.68 9.30 6.70
C ILE A 150 2.77 10.67 6.05
N ASN A 151 3.93 11.03 5.49
CA ASN A 151 4.16 12.32 4.84
C ASN A 151 3.56 12.40 3.43
N LYS A 152 3.78 11.37 2.61
CA LYS A 152 3.21 11.25 1.25
C LYS A 152 2.77 9.82 1.00
N LEU A 153 1.68 9.67 0.26
CA LEU A 153 1.16 8.39 -0.19
C LEU A 153 1.03 8.38 -1.72
N GLU A 154 1.65 7.41 -2.37
CA GLU A 154 1.38 7.09 -3.78
C GLU A 154 0.58 5.79 -3.84
N LEU A 155 -0.61 5.84 -4.45
CA LEU A 155 -1.45 4.69 -4.69
C LEU A 155 -1.45 4.38 -6.19
N ARG A 156 -1.15 3.12 -6.53
CA ARG A 156 -1.17 2.63 -7.92
C ARG A 156 -2.27 1.59 -8.06
N ARG A 157 -3.11 1.71 -9.09
CA ARG A 157 -4.16 0.73 -9.36
C ARG A 157 -5.08 0.51 -8.15
N CYS A 158 -5.39 1.59 -7.43
CA CYS A 158 -6.32 1.58 -6.32
C CYS A 158 -7.75 1.72 -6.84
N LEU A 159 -8.70 0.98 -6.28
CA LEU A 159 -10.12 1.25 -6.48
C LEU A 159 -10.43 2.67 -6.02
N GLU A 160 -11.19 3.41 -6.82
CA GLU A 160 -11.50 4.81 -6.54
C GLU A 160 -12.64 4.99 -5.53
N SER A 161 -13.69 4.16 -5.63
CA SER A 161 -14.88 4.26 -4.79
C SER A 161 -15.55 2.90 -4.59
N TRP A 162 -15.96 2.61 -3.35
CA TRP A 162 -16.84 1.48 -3.05
C TRP A 162 -18.28 1.75 -3.50
N SER A 163 -18.75 3.00 -3.52
CA SER A 163 -20.08 3.34 -4.04
C SER A 163 -20.22 2.99 -5.52
N GLU A 164 -19.14 3.08 -6.31
CA GLU A 164 -19.17 2.65 -7.71
C GLU A 164 -19.40 1.12 -7.84
N LEU A 165 -18.92 0.33 -6.88
CA LEU A 165 -19.15 -1.11 -6.87
C LEU A 165 -20.64 -1.46 -6.74
N THR A 166 -21.43 -0.66 -6.03
CA THR A 166 -22.88 -0.91 -5.90
C THR A 166 -23.63 -0.67 -7.21
N HIS A 167 -23.05 0.12 -8.11
CA HIS A 167 -23.59 0.42 -9.44
C HIS A 167 -22.96 -0.46 -10.54
N THR A 168 -21.97 -1.29 -10.19
CA THR A 168 -21.28 -2.17 -11.13
C THR A 168 -21.91 -3.57 -11.08
N PRO A 169 -22.60 -4.03 -12.16
CA PRO A 169 -23.30 -5.32 -12.13
C PRO A 169 -22.39 -6.51 -11.87
N LEU A 170 -21.14 -6.43 -12.31
CA LEU A 170 -20.16 -7.50 -12.18
C LEU A 170 -18.79 -6.94 -11.80
N SER A 171 -18.50 -6.86 -10.50
CA SER A 171 -17.17 -6.56 -9.99
C SER A 171 -16.26 -7.79 -10.02
N VAL A 172 -14.96 -7.57 -10.20
CA VAL A 172 -13.93 -8.61 -10.25
C VAL A 172 -12.79 -8.25 -9.30
N ASN A 173 -12.35 -9.21 -8.50
CA ASN A 173 -11.22 -9.06 -7.58
C ASN A 173 -11.37 -7.91 -6.55
N GLN A 174 -12.60 -7.65 -6.08
CA GLN A 174 -12.86 -6.54 -5.14
C GLN A 174 -13.06 -6.99 -3.68
N VAL A 175 -13.35 -8.27 -3.44
CA VAL A 175 -13.76 -8.77 -2.11
C VAL A 175 -12.69 -8.55 -1.04
N ALA A 176 -11.41 -8.70 -1.39
CA ALA A 176 -10.29 -8.46 -0.48
C ALA A 176 -10.15 -6.99 -0.04
N GLY A 177 -10.69 -6.06 -0.82
CA GLY A 177 -10.64 -4.62 -0.59
C GLY A 177 -11.86 -4.04 0.13
N LEU A 178 -12.77 -4.89 0.65
CA LEU A 178 -14.00 -4.42 1.29
C LEU A 178 -13.87 -4.28 2.82
N VAL A 179 -14.52 -3.25 3.36
CA VAL A 179 -14.81 -3.10 4.78
C VAL A 179 -16.32 -3.19 4.99
N HIS A 180 -16.76 -4.14 5.81
CA HIS A 180 -18.17 -4.38 6.07
C HIS A 180 -18.81 -3.15 6.74
N ALA A 181 -19.97 -2.73 6.22
CA ALA A 181 -20.71 -1.56 6.69
C ALA A 181 -19.92 -0.24 6.65
N ALA A 182 -18.96 -0.09 5.73
CA ALA A 182 -18.25 1.18 5.55
C ALA A 182 -19.11 2.28 4.91
N LEU A 183 -19.81 1.98 3.79
CA LEU A 183 -20.58 2.97 3.02
C LEU A 183 -21.63 3.79 3.80
N PRO A 184 -22.30 3.25 4.84
CA PRO A 184 -23.14 4.08 5.72
C PRO A 184 -22.39 5.15 6.52
N VAL A 185 -21.06 5.10 6.57
CA VAL A 185 -20.18 5.97 7.37
C VAL A 185 -19.21 6.76 6.50
N TYR A 186 -18.57 6.13 5.51
CA TYR A 186 -17.60 6.75 4.60
C TYR A 186 -17.36 5.90 3.34
N ASP A 187 -16.74 6.51 2.32
CA ASP A 187 -16.21 5.88 1.11
C ASP A 187 -14.70 6.19 0.93
N LEU A 188 -14.02 5.53 -0.02
CA LEU A 188 -12.60 5.73 -0.32
C LEU A 188 -12.25 7.19 -0.70
N PRO A 189 -13.08 7.94 -1.47
CA PRO A 189 -12.81 9.35 -1.74
C PRO A 189 -12.83 10.23 -0.48
N ASP A 190 -13.62 9.87 0.54
CA ASP A 190 -13.63 10.61 1.81
C ASP A 190 -12.28 10.45 2.53
N LEU A 191 -11.70 9.25 2.53
CA LEU A 191 -10.35 9.03 3.05
C LEU A 191 -9.29 9.77 2.24
N ALA A 192 -9.40 9.73 0.91
CA ALA A 192 -8.48 10.44 0.01
C ALA A 192 -8.48 11.96 0.27
N ALA A 193 -9.66 12.54 0.54
CA ALA A 193 -9.80 13.96 0.86
C ALA A 193 -9.05 14.37 2.14
N LEU A 194 -8.91 13.47 3.13
CA LEU A 194 -8.12 13.72 4.35
C LEU A 194 -6.62 13.86 4.09
N LEU A 195 -6.12 13.35 2.95
CA LEU A 195 -4.71 13.48 2.57
C LEU A 195 -4.43 14.76 1.78
N GLY A 196 -5.38 15.20 0.95
CA GLY A 196 -5.19 16.35 0.05
C GLY A 196 -3.94 16.17 -0.82
N ASP A 197 -3.09 17.20 -0.86
CA ASP A 197 -1.85 17.23 -1.66
C ASP A 197 -0.79 16.19 -1.27
N ARG A 198 -1.00 15.45 -0.17
CA ARG A 198 -0.13 14.32 0.23
C ARG A 198 -0.40 13.05 -0.57
N LEU A 199 -1.50 12.97 -1.32
CA LEU A 199 -1.90 11.79 -2.08
C LEU A 199 -1.62 11.96 -3.58
N THR A 200 -0.94 10.96 -4.16
CA THR A 200 -0.83 10.77 -5.60
C THR A 200 -1.54 9.48 -6.00
N MET A 201 -2.47 9.55 -6.95
CA MET A 201 -3.13 8.37 -7.53
C MET A 201 -2.58 8.13 -8.94
N LYS A 202 -2.20 6.88 -9.25
CA LYS A 202 -1.79 6.45 -10.59
C LYS A 202 -2.65 5.29 -11.06
N GLU A 203 -3.15 5.39 -12.29
CA GLU A 203 -4.01 4.37 -12.91
C GLU A 203 -5.16 3.91 -11.97
N PRO A 204 -5.98 4.81 -11.40
CA PRO A 204 -7.08 4.43 -10.53
C PRO A 204 -8.02 3.44 -11.24
N LEU A 205 -8.58 2.49 -10.49
CA LEU A 205 -9.45 1.44 -11.02
C LEU A 205 -10.93 1.76 -10.81
N ASP A 206 -11.73 1.47 -11.84
CA ASP A 206 -13.18 1.47 -11.81
C ASP A 206 -13.74 0.25 -11.05
N GLY A 207 -15.06 0.18 -10.86
CA GLY A 207 -15.71 -0.91 -10.14
C GLY A 207 -15.58 -2.29 -10.81
N ARG A 208 -15.12 -2.34 -12.06
CA ARG A 208 -14.82 -3.57 -12.83
C ARG A 208 -13.35 -3.97 -12.72
N GLY A 209 -12.53 -3.22 -11.99
CA GLY A 209 -11.10 -3.45 -11.84
C GLY A 209 -10.29 -3.01 -13.07
N ARG A 210 -10.80 -2.09 -13.88
CA ARG A 210 -10.13 -1.56 -15.08
C ARG A 210 -9.58 -0.17 -14.81
N PRO A 211 -8.43 0.21 -15.41
CA PRO A 211 -7.96 1.59 -15.34
C PRO A 211 -9.05 2.55 -15.81
N LYS A 212 -9.33 3.57 -15.01
CA LYS A 212 -10.28 4.63 -15.36
C LYS A 212 -9.63 5.52 -16.40
N LEU A 213 -10.36 5.73 -17.49
CA LEU A 213 -9.98 6.67 -18.53
C LEU A 213 -10.34 8.08 -18.07
N SER A 214 -9.49 9.05 -18.41
CA SER A 214 -9.79 10.47 -18.33
C SER A 214 -10.93 10.81 -19.30
N GLU A 215 -11.52 12.00 -19.14
CA GLU A 215 -12.55 12.51 -20.06
C GLU A 215 -12.06 12.60 -21.52
N SER A 216 -10.74 12.63 -21.76
CA SER A 216 -10.11 12.60 -23.07
C SER A 216 -9.84 11.19 -23.62
N GLY A 217 -10.23 10.13 -22.89
CA GLY A 217 -10.00 8.74 -23.27
C GLY A 217 -8.56 8.24 -23.04
N THR A 218 -7.76 8.98 -22.26
CA THR A 218 -6.37 8.64 -21.92
C THR A 218 -6.33 8.07 -20.50
N VAL A 219 -5.36 7.24 -20.13
CA VAL A 219 -5.31 6.72 -18.74
C VAL A 219 -5.00 7.87 -17.78
N LEU A 220 -5.73 7.97 -16.66
CA LEU A 220 -5.45 8.96 -15.64
C LEU A 220 -4.11 8.65 -14.94
N GLY A 221 -3.12 9.53 -15.10
CA GLY A 221 -1.84 9.48 -14.37
C GLY A 221 -0.59 9.12 -15.18
N ASP A 222 -0.62 9.24 -16.52
CA ASP A 222 0.60 9.29 -17.36
C ASP A 222 1.41 10.58 -17.16
#